data_AF-A0A2T7TQD8-F1
#
_entry.id   AF-A0A2T7TQD8-F1
#
_cell.length_a   1.000
_cell.length_b   1.000
_cell.length_c   1.000
_cell.angle_alpha   90.00
_cell.angle_beta   90.00
_cell.angle_gamma   90.00
#
_symmetry.space_group_name_H-M   'P 1'
#
loop_
_entity.id
_entity.type
_entity.pdbx_description
1 polymer ?
#
loop_
_entity_poly.entity_id
_entity_poly.type
_entity_poly.pdbx_seq_one_letter_code
_entity_poly.pdbx_strand_id
1 'polypeptide(L)'
;MRESRHHALWAQGPHFVRQSRRSLRTTCCGRCALKEQCTPGKERRVRRWEHEDVLDAMQERLDRAPETMRLRRQTVEHPFGTIKAWMGATHFLTRTLARVRTEMSLHVLAYNLKRVLAILGPGPLLAAIQS
;
A
#
# COMPACT_ATOMS: atom_id res chain seq x y z
N MET A 1 18.19 13.59 -9.28
CA MET A 1 17.94 12.97 -10.60
C MET A 1 17.03 11.77 -10.38
N ARG A 2 15.79 11.86 -10.89
CA ARG A 2 14.80 10.78 -11.11
C ARG A 2 14.39 9.86 -9.94
N GLU A 3 13.30 10.24 -9.27
CA GLU A 3 12.44 9.28 -8.54
C GLU A 3 10.99 9.79 -8.54
N SER A 4 10.30 9.67 -9.68
CA SER A 4 8.89 10.10 -9.81
C SER A 4 8.08 9.24 -10.79
N ARG A 5 8.48 7.98 -11.02
CA ARG A 5 7.87 7.12 -12.05
C ARG A 5 7.31 5.78 -11.57
N HIS A 6 7.02 5.61 -10.28
CA HIS A 6 6.45 4.34 -9.78
C HIS A 6 4.95 4.35 -9.49
N HIS A 7 4.26 5.50 -9.52
CA HIS A 7 2.81 5.57 -9.28
C HIS A 7 1.94 5.32 -10.52
N ALA A 8 2.53 5.21 -11.72
CA ALA A 8 1.79 5.16 -12.99
C ALA A 8 1.32 3.75 -13.42
N LEU A 9 1.78 2.68 -12.77
CA LEU A 9 1.58 1.30 -13.25
C LEU A 9 0.38 0.56 -12.63
N TRP A 10 -0.34 1.17 -11.67
CA TRP A 10 -1.52 0.55 -11.02
C TRP A 10 -2.88 1.03 -11.58
N ALA A 11 -2.88 1.79 -12.69
CA ALA A 11 -4.07 2.50 -13.17
C ALA A 11 -4.86 1.80 -14.30
N GLN A 12 -4.64 0.50 -14.56
CA GLN A 12 -5.23 -0.20 -15.72
C GLN A 12 -6.14 -1.38 -15.32
N GLY A 13 -6.96 -1.23 -14.27
CA GLY A 13 -7.99 -2.21 -13.88
C GLY A 13 -9.42 -1.72 -14.22
N PRO A 14 -10.38 -2.64 -14.47
CA PRO A 14 -11.75 -2.31 -14.92
C PRO A 14 -12.64 -1.64 -13.84
N HIS A 15 -12.13 -1.43 -12.62
CA HIS A 15 -12.78 -0.63 -11.58
C HIS A 15 -12.23 0.80 -11.59
N PHE A 16 -12.54 1.57 -12.64
CA PHE A 16 -12.20 2.99 -12.68
C PHE A 16 -13.16 3.77 -11.76
N VAL A 17 -12.86 3.79 -10.46
CA VAL A 17 -13.50 4.75 -9.54
C VAL A 17 -13.13 6.13 -10.05
N ARG A 18 -14.14 6.90 -10.48
CA ARG A 18 -13.97 8.28 -10.94
C ARG A 18 -13.55 9.14 -9.75
N GLN A 19 -12.26 9.17 -9.45
CA GLN A 19 -11.74 9.91 -8.31
C GLN A 19 -11.93 11.41 -8.53
N SER A 20 -12.51 12.08 -7.54
CA SER A 20 -12.68 13.53 -7.59
C SER A 20 -11.32 14.20 -7.43
N ARG A 21 -11.00 15.13 -8.34
CA ARG A 21 -9.73 15.86 -8.37
C ARG A 21 -9.99 17.34 -8.23
N ARG A 22 -9.43 17.96 -7.20
CA ARG A 22 -9.48 19.40 -6.99
C ARG A 22 -8.41 20.08 -7.85
N SER A 23 -8.81 21.08 -8.64
CA SER A 23 -7.88 21.89 -9.43
C SER A 23 -7.59 23.20 -8.70
N LEU A 24 -6.41 23.29 -8.09
CA LEU A 24 -5.92 24.51 -7.45
C LEU A 24 -5.27 25.42 -8.51
N ARG A 25 -5.60 26.70 -8.47
CA ARG A 25 -4.99 27.77 -9.27
C ARG A 25 -4.48 28.84 -8.32
N THR A 26 -3.34 29.45 -8.63
CA THR A 26 -2.82 30.59 -7.90
C THR A 26 -2.77 31.81 -8.81
N THR A 27 -3.33 32.92 -8.33
CA THR A 27 -3.35 34.21 -9.05
C THR A 27 -1.98 34.90 -9.02
N CYS A 28 -1.05 34.44 -8.16
CA CYS A 28 0.29 35.00 -8.04
C CYS A 28 1.23 34.65 -9.22
N CYS A 29 0.81 33.75 -10.12
CA CYS A 29 1.64 33.29 -11.24
C CYS A 29 2.14 34.42 -12.15
N GLY A 30 1.36 35.50 -12.32
CA GLY A 30 1.75 36.63 -13.19
C GLY A 30 2.89 37.48 -12.64
N ARG A 31 3.16 37.44 -11.33
CA ARG A 31 4.22 38.20 -10.65
C ARG A 31 5.36 37.32 -10.12
N CYS A 32 5.39 36.05 -10.53
CA CYS A 32 6.35 35.08 -10.02
C CYS A 32 7.69 35.22 -10.76
N ALA A 33 8.78 35.53 -10.04
CA ALA A 33 10.13 35.64 -10.60
C ALA A 33 10.65 34.32 -11.24
N LEU A 34 10.10 33.17 -10.82
CA LEU A 34 10.46 31.85 -11.34
C LEU A 34 9.58 31.42 -12.52
N LYS A 35 8.76 32.31 -13.08
CA LYS A 35 7.77 31.98 -14.12
C LYS A 35 8.43 31.41 -15.38
N GLU A 36 9.60 31.92 -15.75
CA GLU A 36 10.36 31.46 -16.91
C GLU A 36 10.82 30.00 -16.78
N GLN A 37 11.01 29.51 -15.55
CA GLN A 37 11.40 28.13 -15.26
C GLN A 37 10.19 27.24 -14.89
N CYS A 38 8.96 27.78 -14.97
CA CYS A 38 7.74 27.10 -14.55
C CYS A 38 6.99 26.46 -15.74
N THR A 39 5.66 26.35 -15.65
CA THR A 39 4.82 25.81 -16.73
C THR A 39 4.54 26.87 -17.81
N PRO A 40 4.48 26.47 -19.10
CA PRO A 40 4.26 27.39 -20.23
C PRO A 40 2.86 28.02 -20.28
N GLY A 41 1.88 27.49 -19.53
CA GLY A 41 0.54 28.10 -19.44
C GLY A 41 0.54 29.38 -18.61
N LYS A 42 -0.45 30.27 -18.81
CA LYS A 42 -0.58 31.56 -18.07
C LYS A 42 -0.54 31.37 -16.54
N GLU A 43 -1.23 30.35 -16.04
CA GLU A 43 -1.25 30.00 -14.61
C GLU A 43 -0.87 28.54 -14.40
N ARG A 44 -0.23 28.26 -13.26
CA ARG A 44 0.02 26.89 -12.82
C ARG A 44 -1.28 26.30 -12.28
N ARG A 45 -1.73 25.21 -12.90
CA ARG A 45 -2.84 24.37 -12.42
C ARG A 45 -2.28 23.13 -11.75
N VAL A 46 -2.58 22.95 -10.48
CA VAL A 46 -2.23 21.73 -9.74
C VAL A 46 -3.51 20.92 -9.54
N ARG A 47 -3.53 19.70 -10.07
CA ARG A 47 -4.61 18.75 -9.81
C ARG A 47 -4.20 17.89 -8.63
N ARG A 48 -4.96 17.97 -7.54
CA ARG A 48 -4.75 17.20 -6.33
C ARG A 48 -5.91 16.24 -6.12
N TRP A 49 -5.64 15.04 -5.66
CA TRP A 49 -6.72 14.14 -5.25
C TRP A 49 -7.45 14.71 -4.03
N GLU A 50 -8.74 14.44 -3.90
CA GLU A 50 -9.56 14.99 -2.82
C GLU A 50 -9.05 14.57 -1.43
N HIS A 51 -8.50 13.36 -1.29
CA HIS A 51 -7.99 12.82 -0.03
C HIS A 51 -6.45 12.76 0.02
N GLU A 52 -5.77 13.65 -0.72
CA GLU A 52 -4.32 13.65 -0.75
C GLU A 52 -3.68 14.05 0.60
N ASP A 53 -4.43 14.71 1.47
CA ASP A 53 -4.08 14.91 2.88
C ASP A 53 -3.83 13.60 3.63
N VAL A 54 -4.53 12.52 3.27
CA VAL A 54 -4.28 11.18 3.83
C VAL A 54 -2.91 10.65 3.41
N LEU A 55 -2.50 10.91 2.16
CA LEU A 55 -1.18 10.52 1.65
C LEU A 55 -0.07 11.36 2.27
N ASP A 56 -0.27 12.68 2.41
CA ASP A 56 0.67 13.56 3.09
C ASP A 56 0.86 13.13 4.55
N ALA A 57 -0.23 12.89 5.28
CA ALA A 57 -0.16 12.44 6.67
C ALA A 57 0.53 11.08 6.82
N MET A 58 0.36 10.18 5.84
CA MET A 58 1.13 8.94 5.76
C MET A 58 2.61 9.26 5.53
N GLN A 59 2.94 10.12 4.56
CA GLN A 59 4.32 10.47 4.22
C GLN A 59 5.05 11.09 5.41
N GLU A 60 4.44 12.02 6.13
CA GLU A 60 5.05 12.60 7.33
C GLU A 60 5.35 11.55 8.42
N ARG A 61 4.52 10.51 8.55
CA ARG A 61 4.78 9.41 9.50
C ARG A 61 5.98 8.59 9.06
N LEU A 62 6.17 8.42 7.75
CA LEU A 62 7.30 7.69 7.19
C LEU A 62 8.60 8.49 7.29
N ASP A 63 8.54 9.79 7.06
CA ASP A 63 9.69 10.68 7.18
C ASP A 63 10.23 10.74 8.62
N ARG A 64 9.32 10.68 9.61
CA ARG A 64 9.68 10.59 11.04
C ARG A 64 10.29 9.23 11.44
N ALA A 65 10.09 8.18 10.64
CA ALA A 65 10.52 6.82 10.96
C ALA A 65 11.00 6.07 9.70
N PRO A 66 12.18 6.44 9.14
CA PRO A 66 12.63 5.96 7.82
C PRO A 66 12.88 4.45 7.77
N GLU A 67 13.22 3.82 8.91
CA GLU A 67 13.44 2.37 8.98
C GLU A 67 12.14 1.55 8.87
N THR A 68 10.97 2.17 9.03
CA THR A 68 9.66 1.49 9.00
C THR A 68 9.44 0.75 7.68
N MET A 69 9.81 1.33 6.54
CA MET A 69 9.63 0.66 5.24
C MET A 69 10.57 -0.53 5.07
N ARG A 70 11.80 -0.46 5.59
CA ARG A 70 12.73 -1.59 5.58
C ARG A 70 12.21 -2.73 6.46
N LEU A 71 11.70 -2.41 7.65
CA LEU A 71 11.10 -3.40 8.53
C LEU A 71 9.89 -4.06 7.89
N ARG A 72 9.01 -3.30 7.22
CA ARG A 72 7.84 -3.86 6.53
C ARG A 72 8.24 -4.82 5.41
N ARG A 73 9.25 -4.46 4.62
CA ARG A 73 9.79 -5.33 3.57
C ARG A 73 10.28 -6.67 4.11
N GLN A 74 10.93 -6.66 5.27
CA GLN A 74 11.46 -7.87 5.90
C GLN A 74 10.37 -8.71 6.59
N THR A 75 9.43 -8.06 7.28
CA THR A 75 8.52 -8.74 8.21
C THR A 75 7.18 -9.10 7.61
N VAL A 76 6.61 -8.27 6.73
CA VAL A 76 5.22 -8.46 6.26
C VAL A 76 5.11 -8.77 4.77
N GLU A 77 5.97 -8.17 3.92
CA GLU A 77 5.86 -8.36 2.47
C GLU A 77 6.07 -9.81 2.04
N HIS A 78 7.05 -10.49 2.63
CA HIS A 78 7.31 -11.91 2.34
C HIS A 78 6.13 -12.82 2.76
N PRO A 79 5.61 -12.76 4.00
CA PRO A 79 4.37 -13.46 4.37
C PRO A 79 3.20 -13.20 3.43
N PHE A 80 2.95 -11.94 3.09
CA PHE A 80 1.86 -11.59 2.18
C PHE A 80 2.06 -12.19 0.78
N GLY A 81 3.30 -12.21 0.28
CA GLY A 81 3.63 -12.87 -0.98
C GLY A 81 3.37 -14.37 -0.94
N THR A 82 3.80 -15.06 0.12
CA THR A 82 3.58 -16.49 0.29
C THR A 82 2.11 -16.84 0.42
N ILE A 83 1.36 -16.11 1.25
CA ILE A 83 -0.08 -16.32 1.44
C ILE A 83 -0.83 -16.09 0.12
N LYS A 84 -0.49 -15.04 -0.63
CA LYS A 84 -1.08 -14.78 -1.95
C LYS A 84 -0.76 -15.87 -2.97
N ALA A 85 0.46 -16.41 -2.95
CA ALA A 85 0.81 -17.54 -3.81
C ALA A 85 0.01 -18.80 -3.45
N TRP A 86 -0.22 -19.07 -2.16
CA TRP A 86 -1.00 -20.22 -1.69
C TRP A 86 -2.50 -20.09 -1.97
N MET A 87 -3.05 -18.88 -1.91
CA MET A 87 -4.45 -18.61 -2.25
C MET A 87 -4.78 -18.91 -3.73
N GLY A 88 -3.78 -19.18 -4.58
CA GLY A 88 -3.98 -19.30 -6.02
C GLY A 88 -4.24 -17.94 -6.65
N ALA A 89 -4.48 -17.92 -7.96
CA ALA A 89 -4.69 -16.68 -8.70
C ALA A 89 -5.96 -15.94 -8.26
N THR A 90 -5.79 -15.09 -7.25
CA THR A 90 -6.51 -13.84 -6.97
C THR A 90 -7.94 -13.85 -6.42
N HIS A 91 -8.60 -15.00 -6.18
CA HIS A 91 -10.00 -14.97 -5.73
C HIS A 91 -10.24 -15.76 -4.44
N PHE A 92 -10.90 -15.09 -3.48
CA PHE A 92 -11.52 -15.74 -2.34
C PHE A 92 -12.61 -16.70 -2.83
N LEU A 93 -12.67 -17.89 -2.24
CA LEU A 93 -13.68 -18.89 -2.53
C LEU A 93 -15.05 -18.46 -2.01
N THR A 94 -15.07 -17.65 -0.96
CA THR A 94 -16.29 -17.22 -0.30
C THR A 94 -16.79 -15.85 -0.77
N ARG A 95 -18.11 -15.66 -0.68
CA ARG A 95 -18.79 -14.38 -0.91
C ARG A 95 -19.26 -13.81 0.43
N THR A 96 -19.33 -12.47 0.52
CA THR A 96 -19.60 -11.65 1.73
C THR A 96 -18.38 -11.40 2.63
N LEU A 97 -18.30 -10.20 3.22
CA LEU A 97 -17.15 -9.76 4.02
C LEU A 97 -16.88 -10.64 5.24
N ALA A 98 -17.92 -11.13 5.91
CA ALA A 98 -17.76 -12.00 7.08
C ALA A 98 -17.04 -13.30 6.70
N ARG A 99 -17.44 -13.93 5.59
CA ARG A 99 -16.83 -15.19 5.14
C ARG A 99 -15.43 -14.98 4.57
N VAL A 100 -15.21 -13.89 3.82
CA VAL A 100 -13.89 -13.51 3.32
C VAL A 100 -12.89 -13.25 4.46
N ARG A 101 -13.35 -12.64 5.56
CA ARG A 101 -12.53 -12.45 6.77
C ARG A 101 -12.13 -13.78 7.40
N THR A 102 -13.06 -14.74 7.49
CA THR A 102 -12.75 -16.09 7.99
C THR A 102 -11.74 -16.80 7.10
N GLU A 103 -11.93 -16.73 5.78
CA GLU A 103 -11.02 -17.31 4.81
C GLU A 103 -9.60 -16.72 4.91
N MET A 104 -9.48 -15.40 4.97
CA MET A 104 -8.19 -14.73 5.20
C MET A 104 -7.56 -15.15 6.55
N SER A 105 -8.37 -15.26 7.61
CA SER A 105 -7.88 -15.66 8.94
C SER A 105 -7.31 -17.08 8.93
N LEU A 106 -7.96 -18.01 8.22
CA LEU A 106 -7.47 -19.38 8.07
C LEU A 106 -6.13 -19.44 7.30
N HIS A 107 -5.98 -18.64 6.25
CA HIS A 107 -4.71 -18.57 5.51
C HIS A 107 -3.56 -18.03 6.37
N VAL A 108 -3.83 -16.97 7.14
CA VAL A 108 -2.85 -16.41 8.09
C VAL A 108 -2.48 -17.44 9.16
N LEU A 109 -3.47 -18.15 9.71
CA LEU A 109 -3.23 -19.21 10.70
C LEU A 109 -2.36 -20.34 10.11
N ALA A 110 -2.70 -20.84 8.93
CA ALA A 110 -1.94 -21.90 8.27
C ALA A 110 -0.49 -21.47 7.98
N TYR A 111 -0.29 -20.23 7.51
CA TYR A 111 1.05 -19.67 7.32
C TYR A 111 1.83 -19.60 8.62
N ASN A 112 1.22 -19.08 9.70
CA ASN A 112 1.86 -18.95 11.00
C ASN A 112 2.26 -20.32 11.56
N LEU A 113 1.38 -21.32 11.51
CA LEU A 113 1.70 -22.68 11.95
C LEU A 113 2.86 -23.28 11.15
N LYS A 114 2.85 -23.13 9.82
CA LYS A 114 3.95 -23.59 8.96
C LYS A 114 5.26 -22.87 9.26
N ARG A 115 5.24 -21.58 9.59
CA ARG A 115 6.44 -20.83 10.01
C ARG A 115 6.96 -21.27 11.36
N VAL A 116 6.08 -21.47 12.34
CA VAL A 116 6.47 -21.97 13.67
C VAL A 116 7.11 -23.34 13.56
N LEU A 117 6.50 -24.25 12.79
CA LEU A 117 7.07 -25.57 12.50
C LEU A 117 8.45 -25.47 11.84
N ALA A 118 8.67 -24.54 10.92
CA ALA A 118 9.95 -24.36 10.25
C ALA A 118 11.04 -23.75 11.15
N ILE A 119 10.68 -22.94 12.14
CA ILE A 119 11.63 -22.24 13.03
C ILE A 119 11.94 -23.07 14.28
N LEU A 120 10.89 -23.61 14.93
CA LEU A 120 11.00 -24.29 16.23
C LEU A 120 10.93 -25.82 16.10
N GLY A 121 10.47 -26.35 14.98
CA GLY A 121 10.18 -27.78 14.82
C GLY A 121 8.85 -28.20 15.47
N PRO A 122 8.43 -29.47 15.30
CA PRO A 122 7.14 -29.96 15.77
C PRO A 122 7.06 -30.15 17.30
N GLY A 123 8.17 -30.51 17.96
CA GLY A 123 8.20 -30.81 19.40
C GLY A 123 7.75 -29.64 20.28
N PRO A 124 8.39 -28.46 20.19
CA PRO A 124 8.00 -27.29 20.98
C PRO A 124 6.56 -26.82 20.70
N LEU A 125 6.10 -26.93 19.45
CA LEU A 125 4.74 -26.57 19.08
C LEU A 125 3.70 -27.48 19.76
N LEU A 126 3.92 -28.80 19.73
CA LEU A 126 3.00 -29.76 20.35
C LEU A 126 2.96 -29.57 21.87
N ALA A 127 4.09 -29.32 22.51
CA ALA A 127 4.16 -29.04 23.93
C ALA A 127 3.34 -27.77 24.30
N ALA A 128 3.42 -26.71 23.49
CA ALA A 128 2.67 -25.47 23.73
C ALA A 128 1.16 -25.57 23.47
N ILE A 129 0.71 -26.54 22.67
CA ILE A 129 -0.73 -26.77 22.42
C ILE A 129 -1.36 -27.63 23.53
N GLN A 130 -0.55 -28.47 24.19
CA GLN A 130 -1.00 -29.40 25.23
C GLN A 130 -0.97 -28.81 26.65
N SER A 131 -0.40 -27.60 26.81
CA SER A 131 -0.38 -26.84 28.07
C SER A 131 -1.65 -26.03 28.28
#